data_AF-A0A953RCP9-F1
#
_entry.id   AF-A0A953RCP9-F1
#
_cell.length_a   1.000
_cell.length_b   1.000
_cell.length_c   1.000
_cell.angle_alpha   90.00
_cell.angle_beta   90.00
_cell.angle_gamma   90.00
#
_symmetry.space_group_name_H-M   'P 1'
#
loop_
_entity.id
_entity.type
_entity.pdbx_description
1 polymer ?
#
loop_
_entity_poly.entity_id
_entity_poly.type
_entity_poly.pdbx_seq_one_letter_code
_entity_poly.pdbx_strand_id
1 'polypeptide(L)'
;MPRTTGYELSYVRVFDTPNGRMIRMVTNRKLRPGEAWTDGPSMDYTLSAFEININNNGKHTGTVYPSAKISLSPEGRIVVEPWETPWTLVNIDDKVK
;
A
#
# COMPACT_ATOMS: atom_id res chain seq x y z
N MET A 1 18.64 2.13 15.81
CA MET A 1 18.24 2.06 14.39
C MET A 1 16.83 2.63 14.28
N PRO A 2 16.51 3.50 13.31
CA PRO A 2 15.27 4.27 13.36
C PRO A 2 14.07 3.34 13.17
N ARG A 3 13.36 3.11 14.27
CA ARG A 3 12.16 2.29 14.35
C ARG A 3 10.98 3.17 13.97
N THR A 4 10.39 2.95 12.79
CA THR A 4 9.21 3.70 12.36
C THR A 4 8.10 3.51 13.40
N THR A 5 7.71 4.60 14.06
CA THR A 5 6.83 4.54 15.25
C THR A 5 5.33 4.52 14.87
N GLY A 6 5.00 4.78 13.60
CA GLY A 6 3.64 4.80 13.08
C GLY A 6 3.56 4.71 11.55
N TYR A 7 2.35 4.85 11.01
CA TYR A 7 2.04 4.91 9.57
C TYR A 7 2.26 6.34 9.04
N GLU A 8 3.52 6.69 8.83
CA GLU A 8 3.93 7.85 8.07
C GLU A 8 3.58 7.69 6.59
N LEU A 9 2.94 8.72 6.04
CA LEU A 9 2.57 8.78 4.64
C LEU A 9 3.80 9.17 3.81
N SER A 10 4.39 8.20 3.10
CA SER A 10 5.55 8.44 2.25
C SER A 10 5.18 9.02 0.88
N TYR A 11 4.03 8.61 0.35
CA TYR A 11 3.59 9.03 -0.98
C TYR A 11 2.08 8.95 -1.10
N VAL A 12 1.45 10.02 -1.61
CA VAL A 12 0.06 10.00 -2.07
C VAL A 12 -0.03 10.72 -3.40
N ARG A 13 -0.72 10.12 -4.36
CA ARG A 13 -1.02 10.79 -5.63
C ARG A 13 -2.38 10.39 -6.16
N VAL A 14 -3.05 11.37 -6.73
CA VAL A 14 -4.27 11.18 -7.52
C VAL A 14 -3.88 11.20 -9.00
N PHE A 15 -4.39 10.23 -9.74
CA PHE A 15 -4.27 10.11 -11.18
C PHE A 15 -5.64 10.26 -11.80
N ASP A 16 -5.76 11.11 -12.80
CA ASP A 16 -6.97 11.20 -13.59
C ASP A 16 -7.07 9.94 -14.47
N THR A 17 -8.25 9.34 -14.49
CA THR A 17 -8.56 8.20 -15.36
C THR A 17 -9.72 8.59 -16.26
N PRO A 18 -9.89 7.96 -17.45
CA PRO A 18 -11.01 8.30 -18.33
C PRO A 18 -12.39 8.20 -17.67
N ASN A 19 -12.54 7.36 -16.64
CA ASN A 19 -13.80 7.07 -15.96
C ASN A 19 -13.88 7.60 -14.52
N GLY A 20 -12.96 8.46 -14.10
CA GLY A 20 -12.91 8.99 -12.73
C GLY A 20 -11.49 9.26 -12.26
N ARG A 21 -11.15 8.88 -11.02
CA ARG A 21 -9.83 9.13 -10.43
C ARG A 21 -9.27 7.90 -9.72
N MET A 22 -7.96 7.70 -9.81
CA MET A 22 -7.24 6.67 -9.08
C MET A 22 -6.36 7.33 -8.02
N ILE A 23 -6.49 6.89 -6.78
CA ILE A 23 -5.68 7.33 -5.65
C ILE A 23 -4.68 6.21 -5.34
N ARG A 24 -3.39 6.52 -5.36
CA ARG A 24 -2.32 5.62 -4.92
C ARG A 24 -1.62 6.19 -3.71
N MET A 25 -1.51 5.39 -2.67
CA MET A 25 -0.86 5.75 -1.41
C MET A 25 0.15 4.69 -1.00
N VAL A 26 1.29 5.12 -0.47
CA VAL A 26 2.31 4.26 0.14
C VAL A 26 2.67 4.83 1.51
N THR A 27 2.70 3.96 2.51
CA THR A 27 3.03 4.27 3.89
C THR A 27 4.00 3.23 4.44
N ASN A 28 4.75 3.58 5.47
CA ASN A 28 5.50 2.59 6.23
C ASN A 28 4.56 1.70 7.07
N ARG A 29 4.88 0.42 7.15
CA ARG A 29 4.24 -0.56 8.03
C ARG A 29 4.87 -0.46 9.41
N LYS A 30 4.04 -0.34 10.44
CA LYS A 30 4.51 -0.50 11.82
C LYS A 30 4.83 -1.97 12.08
N LEU A 31 6.10 -2.27 12.31
CA LEU A 31 6.54 -3.59 12.75
C LEU A 31 6.04 -3.86 14.18
N ARG A 32 5.46 -5.04 14.41
CA ARG A 32 4.98 -5.42 15.75
C ARG A 32 6.19 -5.76 16.63
N PRO A 33 6.15 -5.47 17.94
CA PRO A 33 7.23 -5.84 18.84
C PRO A 33 7.63 -7.32 18.73
N GLY A 34 6.67 -8.25 18.63
CA GLY A 34 7.00 -9.68 18.45
C GLY A 34 7.78 -10.01 17.17
N GLU A 35 7.58 -9.26 16.08
CA GLU A 35 8.33 -9.44 14.83
C GLU A 35 9.76 -8.92 14.97
N ALA A 36 9.93 -7.76 15.62
CA ALA A 36 11.24 -7.16 15.84
C ALA A 36 12.11 -7.92 16.86
N TRP A 37 11.51 -8.74 17.73
CA TRP A 37 12.25 -9.57 18.69
C TRP A 37 12.67 -10.91 18.11
N THR A 38 11.96 -11.38 17.08
CA THR A 38 12.23 -12.68 16.46
C THR A 38 13.08 -12.56 15.19
N ASP A 39 13.40 -11.34 14.76
CA ASP A 39 14.15 -11.03 13.52
C ASP A 39 13.67 -11.87 12.32
N GLY A 40 12.35 -12.08 12.23
CA GLY A 40 11.75 -12.91 11.21
C GLY A 40 11.76 -12.27 9.81
N PRO A 41 11.48 -13.05 8.75
CA PRO A 41 11.47 -12.57 7.36
C PRO A 41 10.44 -11.46 7.09
N SER A 42 9.44 -11.26 7.96
CA SER A 42 8.47 -10.17 7.86
C SER A 42 9.08 -8.78 8.12
N MET A 43 10.30 -8.71 8.66
CA MET A 43 11.05 -7.47 8.90
C MET A 43 11.44 -6.76 7.60
N ASP A 44 11.57 -7.49 6.49
CA ASP A 44 11.90 -6.94 5.18
C ASP A 44 10.71 -6.22 4.52
N TYR A 45 9.50 -6.48 4.98
CA TYR A 45 8.24 -5.95 4.42
C TYR A 45 7.75 -4.76 5.23
N THR A 46 8.41 -3.63 5.00
CA THR A 46 8.25 -2.40 5.79
C THR A 46 7.27 -1.41 5.18
N LEU A 47 6.62 -1.74 4.06
CA LEU A 47 5.69 -0.85 3.37
C LEU A 47 4.28 -1.41 3.36
N SER A 48 3.30 -0.52 3.44
CA SER A 48 1.91 -0.79 3.09
C SER A 48 1.51 0.12 1.93
N ALA A 49 0.78 -0.42 0.96
CA ALA A 49 0.32 0.32 -0.20
C ALA A 49 -1.19 0.21 -0.36
N PHE A 50 -1.79 1.26 -0.89
CA PHE A 50 -3.23 1.35 -1.15
C PHE A 50 -3.43 1.86 -2.56
N GLU A 51 -4.34 1.22 -3.28
CA GLU A 51 -4.84 1.68 -4.55
C GLU A 51 -6.36 1.75 -4.46
N ILE A 52 -6.92 2.92 -4.74
CA ILE A 52 -8.36 3.14 -4.72
C ILE A 52 -8.74 3.73 -6.07
N ASN A 53 -9.66 3.08 -6.78
CA ASN A 53 -10.23 3.56 -8.02
C ASN A 53 -11.65 4.06 -7.77
N ILE A 54 -11.84 5.36 -7.96
CA ILE A 54 -13.11 6.03 -7.85
C ILE A 54 -13.69 6.22 -9.25
N ASN A 55 -14.67 5.40 -9.62
CA ASN A 55 -15.37 5.51 -10.89
C ASN A 55 -16.62 6.39 -10.82
N ASN A 56 -16.90 7.11 -11.90
CA ASN A 56 -18.08 7.97 -12.06
C ASN A 56 -19.41 7.19 -12.15
N ASN A 57 -19.35 5.88 -12.37
CA ASN A 57 -20.52 4.99 -12.44
C ASN A 57 -21.00 4.52 -11.04
N GLY A 58 -20.40 5.02 -9.97
CA GLY A 58 -20.73 4.67 -8.58
C GLY A 58 -20.17 3.33 -8.11
N LYS A 59 -19.42 2.60 -8.95
CA LYS A 59 -18.71 1.37 -8.56
C LYS A 59 -17.24 1.65 -8.31
N HIS A 60 -16.93 1.94 -7.06
CA HIS A 60 -15.57 2.15 -6.59
C HIS A 60 -14.90 0.81 -6.29
N THR A 61 -13.60 0.69 -6.57
CA THR A 61 -12.80 -0.50 -6.26
C THR A 61 -11.53 -0.10 -5.53
N GLY A 62 -10.92 -1.03 -4.81
CA GLY A 62 -9.60 -0.78 -4.25
C GLY A 62 -8.90 -2.05 -3.82
N THR A 63 -7.59 -1.91 -3.62
CA THR A 63 -6.70 -2.97 -3.19
C THR A 63 -5.76 -2.42 -2.13
N VAL A 64 -5.61 -3.16 -1.04
CA VAL A 64 -4.61 -2.89 0.00
C VAL A 64 -3.55 -3.96 -0.05
N TYR A 65 -2.31 -3.53 0.04
CA TYR A 65 -1.14 -4.36 0.26
C TYR A 65 -0.68 -4.09 1.70
N PRO A 66 -1.06 -4.92 2.68
CA PRO A 66 -0.76 -4.66 4.09
C PRO A 66 0.74 -4.68 4.37
N SER A 67 1.45 -5.57 3.70
CA SER A 67 2.87 -5.83 3.88
C SER A 67 3.51 -6.06 2.51
N ALA A 68 4.34 -5.12 2.07
CA ALA A 68 5.04 -5.17 0.79
C ALA A 68 6.50 -4.76 0.93
N LYS A 69 7.33 -5.30 0.03
CA LYS A 69 8.74 -4.94 -0.16
C LYS A 69 8.88 -4.38 -1.57
N ILE A 70 9.60 -3.28 -1.70
CA ILE A 70 9.99 -2.74 -3.01
C ILE A 70 11.49 -2.98 -3.14
N SER A 71 11.89 -3.68 -4.19
CA SER A 71 13.29 -3.97 -4.51
C SER A 71 13.60 -3.59 -5.95
N LEU A 72 14.88 -3.35 -6.23
CA LEU A 72 15.36 -3.16 -7.60
C LEU A 72 15.98 -4.48 -8.08
N SER A 73 15.48 -5.02 -9.18
CA SER A 73 16.06 -6.21 -9.80
C SER A 73 17.43 -5.89 -10.39
N PRO A 74 18.31 -6.90 -10.58
CA PRO A 74 19.60 -6.71 -11.26
C PRO A 74 19.48 -6.07 -12.66
N GLU A 75 18.35 -6.26 -13.33
CA GLU A 75 18.02 -5.69 -14.64
C GLU A 75 17.47 -4.25 -14.56
N GLY A 76 17.47 -3.63 -13.37
CA GLY A 76 16.99 -2.27 -13.16
C GLY A 76 15.46 -2.14 -13.11
N ARG A 77 14.72 -3.23 -12.89
CA ARG A 77 13.25 -3.20 -12.77
C ARG A 77 12.83 -3.02 -11.33
N ILE A 78 11.80 -2.21 -11.10
CA ILE A 78 11.18 -2.11 -9.78
C ILE A 78 10.30 -3.36 -9.58
N VAL A 79 10.58 -4.12 -8.53
CA VAL A 79 9.81 -5.30 -8.12
C VAL A 79 9.05 -4.96 -6.84
N VAL A 80 7.74 -5.23 -6.85
CA VAL A 80 6.88 -5.05 -5.68
C VAL A 80 6.42 -6.43 -5.24
N GLU A 81 6.87 -6.85 -4.05
CA GLU A 81 6.60 -8.18 -3.51
C GLU A 81 5.68 -8.05 -2.30
N PRO A 82 4.41 -8.48 -2.40
CA PRO A 82 3.55 -8.59 -1.23
C PRO A 82 3.93 -9.83 -0.40
N TRP A 83 4.01 -9.68 0.92
CA TRP A 83 4.19 -10.80 1.85
C TRP A 83 2.89 -11.57 2.07
N GLU A 84 1.78 -10.85 2.12
CA GLU A 84 0.45 -11.38 2.40
C GLU A 84 -0.48 -11.16 1.21
N THR A 85 -1.56 -11.94 1.14
CA THR A 85 -2.60 -11.77 0.12
C THR A 85 -3.14 -10.33 0.18
N PRO A 86 -3.10 -9.59 -0.94
CA PRO A 86 -3.70 -8.26 -1.01
C PRO A 86 -5.19 -8.29 -0.68
N TRP A 87 -5.66 -7.28 0.04
CA TRP A 87 -7.07 -7.20 0.43
C TRP A 87 -7.85 -6.36 -0.58
N THR A 88 -8.93 -6.92 -1.10
CA THR A 88 -9.87 -6.18 -1.94
C THR A 88 -10.76 -5.32 -1.06
N LEU A 89 -10.77 -4.02 -1.31
CA LEU A 89 -11.70 -3.09 -0.69
C LEU A 89 -13.03 -3.13 -1.43
N VAL A 90 -14.09 -3.38 -0.67
CA VAL A 90 -15.48 -3.37 -1.13
C VAL A 90 -16.23 -2.25 -0.42
N ASN A 91 -17.31 -1.76 -1.05
CA ASN A 91 -18.19 -0.73 -0.48
C ASN A 91 -17.45 0.57 -0.11
N ILE A 92 -16.70 1.12 -1.06
CA ILE A 92 -16.02 2.42 -0.88
C ILE A 92 -17.05 3.53 -1.18
N ASP A 93 -17.33 4.36 -0.18
CA ASP A 93 -18.18 5.54 -0.34
C ASP A 93 -17.35 6.79 -0.66
N ASP A 94 -17.66 7.48 -1.75
CA ASP A 94 -17.10 8.80 -2.03
C ASP A 94 -18.07 9.90 -1.55
N LYS A 95 -17.70 10.58 -0.46
CA LYS A 95 -18.48 11.66 0.15
C LYS A 95 -18.11 13.05 -0.36
N VAL A 96 -17.11 13.16 -1.24
CA VAL A 96 -16.66 14.45 -1.78
C VAL A 96 -17.39 14.70 -3.09
N LYS A 97 -18.63 15.17 -2.98
CA LYS A 97 -19.37 15.80 -4.07
C LYS A 97 -19.17 17.31 -4.05
#